data_AF-A0A151IRV4-F1
#
_entry.id   AF-A0A151IRV4-F1
#
_cell.length_a   1.000
_cell.length_b   1.000
_cell.length_c   1.000
_cell.angle_alpha   90.00
_cell.angle_beta   90.00
_cell.angle_gamma   90.00
#
_symmetry.space_group_name_H-M   'P 1'
#
loop_
_entity.id
_entity.type
_entity.pdbx_description
1 polymer ?
#
loop_
_entity_poly.entity_id
_entity_poly.type
_entity_poly.pdbx_seq_one_letter_code
_entity_poly.pdbx_strand_id
1 'polypeptide(L)'
;MTETLERTLAPLMTIGGFCNLGIFEYPVGQLRSYISCLYALAKWSLLVYFVYYPIYVQNLLIYRKIYIDNFVPIATIILILISICRFKELKTCLHELAIVDHTLEVLGTPKEYHRLRNWIIRIIIGWIVFVFYQLMCNNFIYFFFYNIDIKFTLFVVGMYFMLLDIYPSNIIALSALISAAILGLVLYMCIHLLCKLFLLTLCVKIFTV
;
A
#
# COMPACT_ATOMS: atom_id res chain seq x y z
N MET A 1 -6.65 22.60 -17.37
CA MET A 1 -7.18 21.30 -16.93
C MET A 1 -6.80 21.16 -15.47
N THR A 2 -7.76 21.28 -14.55
CA THR A 2 -7.48 21.30 -13.11
C THR A 2 -7.00 19.92 -12.66
N GLU A 3 -5.77 19.83 -12.16
CA GLU A 3 -5.31 18.62 -11.48
C GLU A 3 -6.18 18.44 -10.22
N THR A 4 -6.86 17.29 -10.12
CA THR A 4 -7.65 16.93 -8.95
C THR A 4 -6.81 16.08 -8.00
N LEU A 5 -7.10 16.15 -6.71
CA LEU A 5 -6.50 15.33 -5.67
C LEU A 5 -6.49 13.83 -6.05
N GLU A 6 -7.59 13.35 -6.64
CA GLU A 6 -7.74 11.97 -7.12
C GLU A 6 -6.69 11.60 -8.18
N ARG A 7 -6.40 12.52 -9.12
CA ARG A 7 -5.37 12.32 -10.16
C ARG A 7 -3.95 12.30 -9.57
N THR A 8 -3.74 13.01 -8.46
CA THR A 8 -2.47 13.02 -7.73
C THR A 8 -2.21 11.71 -6.99
N LEU A 9 -3.26 11.09 -6.45
CA LEU A 9 -3.22 9.82 -5.74
C LEU A 9 -3.30 8.59 -6.67
N ALA A 10 -3.69 8.78 -7.93
CA ALA A 10 -3.83 7.69 -8.90
C ALA A 10 -2.62 6.73 -8.97
N PRO A 11 -1.34 7.19 -8.99
CA PRO A 11 -0.21 6.27 -9.01
C PRO A 11 -0.17 5.34 -7.78
N LEU A 12 -0.46 5.88 -6.60
CA LEU A 12 -0.50 5.12 -5.35
C LEU A 12 -1.65 4.10 -5.36
N MET A 13 -2.82 4.53 -5.82
CA MET A 13 -4.00 3.68 -5.94
C MET A 13 -3.81 2.57 -6.98
N THR A 14 -3.15 2.85 -8.11
CA THR A 14 -2.87 1.83 -9.13
C THR A 14 -1.96 0.74 -8.59
N ILE A 15 -0.87 1.10 -7.89
CA ILE A 15 0.03 0.13 -7.27
C ILE A 15 -0.67 -0.65 -6.16
N GLY A 16 -1.47 0.01 -5.32
CA GLY A 16 -2.33 -0.66 -4.35
C GLY A 16 -3.27 -1.68 -5.03
N GLY A 17 -3.90 -1.31 -6.14
CA GLY A 17 -4.74 -2.20 -6.94
C GLY A 17 -3.98 -3.42 -7.48
N PHE A 18 -2.80 -3.23 -8.05
CA PHE A 18 -1.93 -4.33 -8.54
C PHE A 18 -1.54 -5.31 -7.43
N CYS A 19 -1.33 -4.82 -6.21
CA CYS A 19 -1.00 -5.64 -5.05
C CYS A 19 -2.22 -6.22 -4.33
N ASN A 20 -3.42 -6.15 -4.93
CA ASN A 20 -4.71 -6.56 -4.34
C ASN A 20 -5.12 -5.78 -3.09
N LEU A 21 -4.51 -4.62 -2.84
CA LEU A 21 -4.86 -3.72 -1.72
C LEU A 21 -5.95 -2.71 -2.11
N GLY A 22 -6.18 -2.49 -3.41
CA GLY A 22 -7.18 -1.57 -3.95
C GLY A 22 -8.12 -2.23 -4.96
N ILE A 23 -9.22 -1.54 -5.29
CA ILE A 23 -10.21 -2.03 -6.26
C ILE A 23 -9.81 -1.60 -7.67
N PHE A 24 -9.83 -2.55 -8.60
CA PHE A 24 -9.58 -2.30 -10.02
C PHE A 24 -10.77 -1.54 -10.63
N GLU A 25 -10.55 -0.31 -11.07
CA GLU A 25 -11.54 0.49 -11.79
C GLU A 25 -11.34 0.31 -13.29
N TYR A 26 -12.10 -0.60 -13.89
CA TYR A 26 -12.15 -0.76 -15.35
C TYR A 26 -13.59 -1.09 -15.79
N PRO A 27 -14.28 -0.23 -16.57
CA PRO A 27 -13.90 1.11 -17.03
C PRO A 27 -13.88 2.19 -15.92
N VAL A 28 -13.15 3.28 -16.15
CA VAL A 28 -13.02 4.43 -15.25
C VAL A 28 -14.41 4.95 -14.85
N GLY A 29 -14.74 4.89 -13.55
CA GLY A 29 -16.03 5.31 -13.01
C GLY A 29 -16.99 4.17 -12.61
N GLN A 30 -16.72 2.92 -12.98
CA GLN A 30 -17.52 1.77 -12.52
C GLN A 30 -16.72 0.87 -11.58
N LEU A 31 -17.02 0.95 -10.28
CA LEU A 31 -16.35 0.15 -9.24
C LEU A 31 -16.77 -1.32 -9.37
N ARG A 32 -15.95 -2.16 -10.01
CA ARG A 32 -16.15 -3.63 -9.98
C ARG A 32 -15.41 -4.24 -8.79
N SER A 33 -15.84 -3.86 -7.59
CA SER A 33 -15.36 -4.38 -6.31
C SER A 33 -15.37 -5.90 -6.26
N TYR A 34 -16.42 -6.51 -6.80
CA TYR A 34 -16.62 -7.95 -6.78
C TYR A 34 -15.56 -8.72 -7.59
N ILE A 35 -15.20 -8.24 -8.79
CA ILE A 35 -14.20 -8.92 -9.64
C ILE A 35 -12.81 -8.80 -9.02
N SER A 36 -12.46 -7.63 -8.49
CA SER A 36 -11.18 -7.41 -7.81
C SER A 36 -11.06 -8.29 -6.56
N CYS A 37 -12.14 -8.42 -5.80
CA CYS A 37 -12.21 -9.30 -4.64
C CYS A 37 -12.06 -10.77 -5.01
N LEU A 38 -12.80 -11.24 -6.02
CA LEU A 38 -12.67 -12.62 -6.50
C LEU A 38 -11.27 -12.91 -7.02
N TYR A 39 -10.66 -11.98 -7.75
CA TYR A 39 -9.29 -12.12 -8.23
C TYR A 39 -8.28 -12.21 -7.08
N ALA A 40 -8.38 -11.32 -6.09
CA ALA A 40 -7.54 -11.34 -4.91
C ALA A 40 -7.70 -12.68 -4.17
N LEU A 41 -8.93 -13.10 -3.92
CA LEU A 41 -9.24 -14.33 -3.19
C LEU A 41 -8.76 -15.57 -3.94
N ALA A 42 -8.94 -15.63 -5.27
CA ALA A 42 -8.44 -16.72 -6.10
C ALA A 42 -6.91 -16.77 -6.13
N LYS A 43 -6.23 -15.62 -6.29
CA LYS A 43 -4.77 -15.56 -6.28
C LYS A 43 -4.20 -16.03 -4.95
N TRP A 44 -4.75 -15.55 -3.84
CA TRP A 44 -4.28 -15.91 -2.49
C TRP A 44 -4.65 -17.34 -2.10
N SER A 45 -5.81 -17.86 -2.50
CA SER A 45 -6.16 -19.25 -2.26
C SER A 45 -5.23 -20.20 -2.99
N LEU A 46 -4.88 -19.90 -4.26
CA LEU A 46 -3.89 -20.66 -5.01
C LEU A 46 -2.51 -20.59 -4.36
N LEU A 47 -2.09 -19.40 -3.92
CA LEU A 47 -0.77 -19.21 -3.30
C LEU A 47 -0.67 -19.94 -1.95
N VAL A 48 -1.72 -19.89 -1.14
CA VAL A 48 -1.82 -20.66 0.12
C VAL A 48 -1.77 -22.15 -0.16
N TYR A 49 -2.56 -22.63 -1.12
CA TYR A 49 -2.66 -24.07 -1.38
C TYR A 49 -1.38 -24.66 -1.96
N PHE A 50 -0.78 -24.01 -2.96
CA PHE A 50 0.38 -24.55 -3.67
C PHE A 50 1.72 -24.26 -2.99
N VAL A 51 1.83 -23.17 -2.22
CA VAL A 51 3.12 -22.72 -1.67
C VAL A 51 3.14 -22.82 -0.15
N TYR A 52 2.27 -22.09 0.55
CA TYR A 52 2.36 -21.99 2.01
C TYR A 52 1.94 -23.25 2.75
N TYR A 53 0.89 -23.94 2.27
CA TYR A 53 0.39 -25.13 2.93
C TYR A 53 1.42 -26.29 2.93
N PRO A 54 2.07 -26.63 1.79
CA PRO A 54 3.16 -27.61 1.78
C PRO A 54 4.31 -27.23 2.72
N ILE A 55 4.73 -25.95 2.72
CA ILE A 55 5.81 -25.45 3.58
C ILE A 55 5.42 -25.62 5.06
N TYR A 56 4.18 -25.28 5.42
CA TYR A 56 3.68 -25.42 6.79
C TYR A 56 3.67 -26.89 7.25
N VAL A 57 3.14 -27.78 6.40
CA VAL A 57 3.10 -29.23 6.69
C VAL A 57 4.51 -29.79 6.85
N GLN A 58 5.42 -29.41 5.95
CA GLN A 58 6.82 -29.84 6.02
C GLN A 58 7.51 -29.33 7.29
N ASN A 59 7.30 -28.07 7.66
CA ASN A 59 7.87 -27.49 8.88
C ASN A 59 7.35 -28.19 10.14
N LEU A 60 6.05 -28.50 10.18
CA LEU A 60 5.43 -29.20 11.30
C LEU A 60 5.93 -30.65 11.42
N LEU A 61 6.07 -31.35 10.29
CA LEU A 61 6.56 -32.74 10.26
C LEU A 61 8.04 -32.87 10.61
N ILE A 62 8.89 -32.00 10.05
CA ILE A 62 10.35 -32.08 10.22
C ILE A 62 10.79 -31.48 11.55
N TYR A 63 10.37 -30.25 11.84
CA TYR A 63 10.91 -29.49 12.97
C TYR A 63 10.02 -29.55 14.22
N ARG A 64 8.77 -30.03 14.10
CA ARG A 64 7.75 -30.01 15.18
C ARG A 64 7.62 -28.63 15.85
N LYS A 65 7.89 -27.56 15.09
CA LYS A 65 7.87 -26.18 15.57
C LYS A 65 6.99 -25.33 14.67
N ILE A 66 6.27 -24.41 15.28
CA ILE A 66 5.50 -23.37 14.59
C ILE A 66 6.31 -22.08 14.71
N TYR A 67 6.64 -21.48 13.58
CA TYR A 67 7.34 -20.20 13.51
C TYR A 67 6.33 -19.06 13.40
N ILE A 68 6.67 -17.89 13.94
CA ILE A 68 5.84 -16.67 13.85
C ILE A 68 5.61 -16.29 12.38
N ASP A 69 6.60 -16.53 11.52
CA ASP A 69 6.55 -16.25 10.08
C ASP A 69 5.40 -16.99 9.37
N ASN A 70 4.96 -18.14 9.89
CA ASN A 70 3.83 -18.88 9.34
C ASN A 70 2.49 -18.13 9.47
N PHE A 71 2.39 -17.15 10.38
CA PHE A 71 1.19 -16.34 10.55
C PHE A 71 1.16 -15.11 9.63
N VAL A 72 2.28 -14.73 9.01
CA VAL A 72 2.39 -13.57 8.12
C VAL A 72 1.46 -13.67 6.90
N PRO A 73 1.34 -14.83 6.20
CA PRO A 73 0.39 -14.97 5.10
C PRO A 73 -1.07 -14.79 5.55
N ILE A 74 -1.43 -15.31 6.73
CA ILE A 74 -2.79 -15.19 7.29
C ILE A 74 -3.11 -13.73 7.60
N ALA A 75 -2.18 -13.03 8.27
CA ALA A 75 -2.29 -11.60 8.54
C ALA A 75 -2.46 -10.79 7.24
N THR A 76 -1.76 -11.18 6.17
CA THR A 76 -1.86 -10.52 4.86
C THR A 76 -3.24 -10.71 4.21
N ILE A 77 -3.81 -11.90 4.28
CA ILE A 77 -5.17 -12.17 3.79
C ILE A 77 -6.19 -11.33 4.55
N ILE A 78 -6.08 -11.27 5.88
CA ILE A 78 -6.95 -10.44 6.72
C ILE A 78 -6.83 -8.96 6.32
N LEU A 79 -5.61 -8.46 6.13
CA LEU A 79 -5.36 -7.08 5.71
C LEU A 79 -5.98 -6.75 4.35
N ILE A 80 -5.92 -7.67 3.39
CA ILE A 80 -6.54 -7.50 2.07
C ILE A 80 -8.06 -7.47 2.18
N LEU A 81 -8.65 -8.35 2.99
CA LEU A 81 -10.10 -8.32 3.23
C LEU A 81 -10.52 -6.99 3.88
N ILE A 82 -9.75 -6.52 4.87
CA ILE A 82 -9.99 -5.21 5.50
C ILE A 82 -9.86 -4.09 4.49
N SER A 83 -8.82 -4.09 3.64
CA SER A 83 -8.58 -3.02 2.67
C SER A 83 -9.70 -2.96 1.62
N ILE A 84 -10.19 -4.12 1.15
CA ILE A 84 -11.32 -4.19 0.23
C ILE A 84 -12.60 -3.69 0.88
N CYS A 85 -12.90 -4.10 2.12
CA CYS A 85 -14.08 -3.65 2.85
C CYS A 85 -14.09 -2.14 3.09
N ARG A 86 -12.95 -1.58 3.50
CA ARG A 86 -12.79 -0.15 3.80
C ARG A 86 -12.51 0.72 2.57
N PHE A 87 -12.33 0.13 1.39
CA PHE A 87 -12.05 0.90 0.18
C PHE A 87 -13.17 1.88 -0.15
N LYS A 88 -14.44 1.50 0.09
CA LYS A 88 -15.59 2.39 -0.13
C LYS A 88 -15.52 3.63 0.77
N GLU A 89 -15.18 3.43 2.05
CA GLU A 89 -15.00 4.52 3.02
C GLU A 89 -13.84 5.42 2.63
N LEU A 90 -12.72 4.83 2.19
CA LEU A 90 -11.56 5.57 1.72
C LEU A 90 -11.90 6.47 0.52
N LYS A 91 -12.69 5.96 -0.44
CA LYS A 91 -13.13 6.76 -1.60
C LYS A 91 -14.01 7.93 -1.19
N THR A 92 -14.96 7.72 -0.27
CA THR A 92 -15.79 8.81 0.28
C THR A 92 -14.91 9.85 0.98
N CYS A 93 -13.96 9.41 1.81
CA CYS A 93 -13.03 10.29 2.50
C CYS A 93 -12.20 11.14 1.52
N LEU A 94 -11.69 10.55 0.44
CA LEU A 94 -10.97 11.29 -0.59
C LEU A 94 -11.84 12.29 -1.34
N HIS A 95 -13.11 11.97 -1.56
CA HIS A 95 -14.07 12.90 -2.16
C HIS A 95 -14.34 14.10 -1.26
N GLU A 96 -14.60 13.88 0.03
CA GLU A 96 -14.77 14.94 1.02
C GLU A 96 -13.51 15.81 1.12
N LEU A 97 -12.34 15.20 1.08
CA LEU A 97 -11.06 15.90 1.11
C LEU A 97 -10.83 16.77 -0.13
N ALA A 98 -11.29 16.32 -1.30
CA ALA A 98 -11.27 17.14 -2.50
C ALA A 98 -12.19 18.37 -2.38
N ILE A 99 -13.35 18.24 -1.73
CA ILE A 99 -14.25 19.37 -1.46
C ILE A 99 -13.59 20.37 -0.50
N VAL A 100 -12.96 19.89 0.59
CA VAL A 100 -12.23 20.74 1.54
C VAL A 100 -11.04 21.45 0.88
N ASP A 101 -10.35 20.79 -0.05
CA ASP A 101 -9.29 21.44 -0.81
C ASP A 101 -9.82 22.58 -1.70
N HIS A 102 -10.98 22.38 -2.35
CA HIS A 102 -11.63 23.44 -3.13
C HIS A 102 -12.04 24.64 -2.28
N THR A 103 -12.48 24.44 -1.03
CA THR A 103 -12.77 25.57 -0.13
C THR A 103 -11.50 26.27 0.34
N LEU A 104 -10.41 25.53 0.59
CA LEU A 104 -9.10 26.08 0.91
C LEU A 104 -8.52 26.94 -0.24
N GLU A 105 -8.76 26.54 -1.49
CA GLU A 105 -8.40 27.32 -2.68
C GLU A 105 -9.14 28.65 -2.72
N VAL A 106 -10.46 28.67 -2.46
CA VAL A 106 -11.26 29.90 -2.36
C VAL A 106 -10.78 30.81 -1.22
N LEU A 107 -10.28 30.22 -0.14
CA LEU A 107 -9.63 30.92 0.98
C LEU A 107 -8.21 31.44 0.63
N GLY A 108 -7.76 31.32 -0.62
CA GLY A 108 -6.49 31.87 -1.11
C GLY A 108 -5.26 31.01 -0.85
N THR A 109 -5.40 29.69 -0.65
CA THR A 109 -4.22 28.80 -0.65
C THR A 109 -3.83 28.40 -2.08
N PRO A 110 -2.54 28.45 -2.44
CA PRO A 110 -2.06 27.92 -3.71
C PRO A 110 -2.05 26.38 -3.70
N LYS A 111 -2.47 25.77 -4.81
CA LYS A 111 -2.47 24.31 -4.99
C LYS A 111 -1.06 23.76 -5.18
N GLU A 112 -0.54 23.04 -4.19
CA GLU A 112 0.74 22.32 -4.27
C GLU A 112 0.59 20.85 -4.75
N TYR A 113 -0.38 20.55 -5.61
CA TYR A 113 -0.62 19.18 -6.09
C TYR A 113 0.58 18.53 -6.78
N HIS A 114 1.36 19.31 -7.54
CA HIS A 114 2.58 18.83 -8.15
C HIS A 114 3.61 18.35 -7.12
N ARG A 115 3.74 19.05 -5.99
CA ARG A 115 4.67 18.67 -4.92
C ARG A 115 4.22 17.38 -4.24
N LEU A 116 2.92 17.26 -3.98
CA LEU A 116 2.33 16.04 -3.42
C LEU A 116 2.52 14.85 -4.37
N ARG A 117 2.27 15.03 -5.68
CA ARG A 117 2.47 13.99 -6.70
C ARG A 117 3.92 13.52 -6.73
N ASN A 118 4.88 14.44 -6.70
CA ASN A 118 6.31 14.11 -6.67
C ASN A 118 6.69 13.36 -5.38
N TRP A 119 6.09 13.74 -4.26
CA TRP A 119 6.29 13.04 -2.99
C TRP A 119 5.76 11.60 -3.04
N ILE A 120 4.56 11.39 -3.56
CA ILE A 120 3.97 10.05 -3.77
C ILE A 120 4.84 9.19 -4.69
N ILE A 121 5.30 9.75 -5.81
CA ILE A 121 6.19 9.05 -6.74
C ILE A 121 7.50 8.65 -6.05
N ARG A 122 8.08 9.52 -5.22
CA ARG A 122 9.30 9.20 -4.46
C ARG A 122 9.08 8.04 -3.49
N ILE A 123 7.93 7.99 -2.84
CA ILE A 123 7.56 6.89 -1.94
C ILE A 123 7.43 5.58 -2.71
N ILE A 124 6.78 5.59 -3.87
CA ILE A 124 6.64 4.42 -4.75
C ILE A 124 8.02 3.90 -5.18
N ILE A 125 8.92 4.80 -5.64
CA ILE A 125 10.28 4.43 -6.04
C ILE A 125 11.04 3.83 -4.85
N GLY A 126 10.94 4.45 -3.67
CA GLY A 126 11.56 3.94 -2.45
C GLY A 126 11.08 2.54 -2.08
N TRP A 127 9.78 2.28 -2.21
CA TRP A 127 9.22 0.95 -1.97
C TRP A 127 9.72 -0.09 -2.99
N ILE A 128 9.79 0.26 -4.28
CA ILE A 128 10.35 -0.63 -5.32
C ILE A 128 11.81 -0.98 -5.00
N VAL A 129 12.63 0.02 -4.66
CA VAL A 129 14.03 -0.19 -4.28
C VAL A 129 14.14 -1.08 -3.04
N PHE A 130 13.28 -0.88 -2.04
CA PHE A 130 13.24 -1.72 -0.84
C PHE A 130 12.95 -3.18 -1.16
N VAL A 131 11.97 -3.46 -2.04
CA VAL A 131 11.65 -4.83 -2.47
C VAL A 131 12.85 -5.50 -3.16
N PHE A 132 13.53 -4.79 -4.06
CA PHE A 132 14.72 -5.31 -4.73
C PHE A 132 15.89 -5.52 -3.77
N TYR A 133 16.09 -4.60 -2.84
CA TYR A 133 17.11 -4.72 -1.81
C TYR A 133 16.89 -5.97 -0.94
N GLN A 134 15.66 -6.18 -0.46
CA GLN A 134 15.33 -7.34 0.37
C GLN A 134 15.53 -8.66 -0.40
N LEU A 135 15.14 -8.68 -1.68
CA LEU A 135 15.38 -9.82 -2.56
C LEU A 135 16.89 -10.11 -2.71
N MET A 136 17.71 -9.09 -2.93
CA MET A 136 19.16 -9.25 -3.03
C MET A 136 19.77 -9.79 -1.75
N CYS A 137 19.42 -9.22 -0.59
CA CYS A 137 19.94 -9.67 0.71
C CYS A 137 19.60 -11.14 0.98
N ASN A 138 18.34 -11.54 0.77
CA ASN A 138 17.93 -12.92 1.04
C ASN A 138 18.61 -13.92 0.09
N ASN A 139 18.78 -13.56 -1.18
CA ASN A 139 19.52 -14.40 -2.12
C ASN A 139 21.00 -14.52 -1.76
N PHE A 140 21.63 -13.43 -1.30
CA PHE A 140 23.03 -13.46 -0.88
C PHE A 140 23.22 -14.35 0.36
N ILE A 141 22.36 -14.22 1.36
CA ILE A 141 22.38 -15.07 2.57
C ILE A 141 22.20 -16.53 2.19
N TYR A 142 21.22 -16.84 1.32
CA TYR A 142 20.96 -18.21 0.88
C TYR A 142 22.16 -18.80 0.14
N PHE A 143 22.78 -18.03 -0.77
CA PHE A 143 23.97 -18.45 -1.50
C PHE A 143 25.13 -18.76 -0.54
N PHE A 144 25.38 -17.87 0.41
CA PHE A 144 26.48 -18.00 1.36
C PHE A 144 26.28 -19.16 2.35
N PHE A 145 25.05 -19.33 2.86
CA PHE A 145 24.77 -20.33 3.90
C PHE A 145 24.79 -21.76 3.36
N TYR A 146 24.31 -21.97 2.13
CA TYR A 146 24.23 -23.31 1.56
C TYR A 146 25.46 -23.72 0.74
N ASN A 147 26.42 -22.82 0.49
CA ASN A 147 27.70 -23.10 -0.17
C ASN A 147 27.54 -23.94 -1.45
N ILE A 148 26.46 -23.68 -2.20
CA ILE A 148 26.06 -24.53 -3.32
C ILE A 148 26.82 -24.09 -4.57
N ASP A 149 27.45 -25.03 -5.27
CA ASP A 149 27.78 -24.87 -6.69
C ASP A 149 26.47 -24.88 -7.49
N ILE A 150 25.81 -23.72 -7.56
CA ILE A 150 24.44 -23.65 -8.07
C ILE A 150 24.42 -23.78 -9.59
N LYS A 151 23.87 -24.89 -10.09
CA LYS A 151 23.36 -24.96 -11.48
C LYS A 151 22.30 -23.88 -11.67
N PHE A 152 22.42 -23.08 -12.73
CA PHE A 152 21.53 -21.94 -13.04
C PHE A 152 20.03 -22.23 -12.83
N THR A 153 19.55 -23.42 -13.18
CA THR A 153 18.15 -23.82 -12.97
C THR A 153 17.73 -23.80 -11.49
N LEU A 154 18.57 -24.30 -10.59
CA LEU A 154 18.26 -24.35 -9.16
C LEU A 154 18.33 -22.95 -8.52
N PHE A 155 19.18 -22.06 -9.07
CA PHE A 155 19.20 -20.64 -8.72
C PHE A 155 17.88 -19.95 -9.05
N VAL A 156 17.38 -20.15 -10.28
CA VAL A 156 16.11 -19.55 -10.73
C VAL A 156 14.94 -20.04 -9.89
N VAL A 157 14.88 -21.35 -9.60
CA VAL A 157 13.84 -21.93 -8.74
C VAL A 157 13.93 -21.38 -7.32
N GLY A 158 15.12 -21.30 -6.73
CA GLY A 158 15.33 -20.73 -5.39
C GLY A 158 14.93 -19.26 -5.31
N MET A 159 15.31 -18.45 -6.30
CA MET A 159 14.91 -17.04 -6.40
C MET A 159 13.39 -16.88 -6.46
N TYR A 160 12.70 -17.75 -7.20
CA TYR A 160 11.24 -17.73 -7.29
C TYR A 160 10.57 -18.03 -5.94
N PHE A 161 11.03 -19.06 -5.22
CA PHE A 161 10.51 -19.37 -3.89
C PHE A 161 10.79 -18.25 -2.88
N MET A 162 11.98 -17.65 -2.91
CA MET A 162 12.32 -16.51 -2.07
C MET A 162 11.43 -15.30 -2.35
N LEU A 163 11.16 -15.02 -3.62
CA LEU A 163 10.27 -13.92 -3.99
C LEU A 163 8.85 -14.15 -3.46
N LEU A 164 8.36 -15.39 -3.51
CA LEU A 164 7.06 -15.76 -2.95
C LEU A 164 7.03 -15.63 -1.43
N ASP A 165 8.11 -16.01 -0.73
CA ASP A 165 8.19 -15.95 0.73
C ASP A 165 8.21 -14.50 1.26
N ILE A 166 8.87 -13.58 0.54
CA ILE A 166 8.94 -12.16 0.92
C ILE A 166 7.66 -11.40 0.51
N TYR A 167 6.88 -11.93 -0.43
CA TYR A 167 5.72 -11.26 -1.01
C TYR A 167 4.67 -10.78 0.02
N PRO A 168 4.25 -11.57 1.03
CA PRO A 168 3.33 -11.12 2.07
C PRO A 168 3.85 -9.90 2.84
N SER A 169 5.11 -9.94 3.27
CA SER A 169 5.76 -8.86 4.00
C SER A 169 5.81 -7.56 3.19
N ASN A 170 6.08 -7.66 1.88
CA ASN A 170 6.06 -6.51 0.97
C ASN A 170 4.67 -5.89 0.84
N ILE A 171 3.62 -6.71 0.84
CA ILE A 171 2.23 -6.25 0.79
C ILE A 171 1.83 -5.57 2.09
N ILE A 172 2.22 -6.12 3.24
CA ILE A 172 2.01 -5.49 4.53
C ILE A 172 2.70 -4.11 4.55
N ALA A 173 3.97 -4.06 4.15
CA ALA A 173 4.73 -2.80 4.09
C ALA A 173 4.07 -1.77 3.17
N LEU A 174 3.61 -2.19 1.98
CA LEU A 174 2.90 -1.33 1.04
C LEU A 174 1.57 -0.82 1.65
N SER A 175 0.82 -1.69 2.31
CA SER A 175 -0.46 -1.32 2.95
C SER A 175 -0.26 -0.29 4.07
N ALA A 176 0.79 -0.46 4.87
CA ALA A 176 1.15 0.48 5.92
C ALA A 176 1.58 1.84 5.34
N LEU A 177 2.33 1.80 4.24
CA LEU A 177 2.81 2.99 3.54
C LEU A 177 1.67 3.77 2.85
N ILE A 178 0.70 3.08 2.25
CA ILE A 178 -0.54 3.70 1.74
C ILE A 178 -1.31 4.36 2.87
N SER A 179 -1.53 3.64 3.98
CA SER A 179 -2.24 4.16 5.15
C SER A 179 -1.54 5.39 5.75
N ALA A 180 -0.21 5.34 5.89
CA ALA A 180 0.60 6.45 6.40
C ALA A 180 0.55 7.67 5.47
N ALA A 181 0.57 7.47 4.15
CA ALA A 181 0.46 8.57 3.19
C ALA A 181 -0.91 9.26 3.26
N ILE A 182 -2.00 8.49 3.37
CA ILE A 182 -3.36 9.03 3.52
C ILE A 182 -3.49 9.78 4.84
N LEU A 183 -3.05 9.18 5.96
CA LEU A 183 -3.11 9.80 7.28
C LEU A 183 -2.29 11.09 7.33
N GLY A 184 -1.09 11.09 6.74
CA GLY A 184 -0.24 12.27 6.65
C GLY A 184 -0.89 13.41 5.87
N LEU A 185 -1.61 13.08 4.79
CA LEU A 185 -2.33 14.05 3.97
C LEU A 185 -3.54 14.63 4.72
N VAL A 186 -4.31 13.81 5.43
CA VAL A 186 -5.44 14.25 6.26
C VAL A 186 -4.95 15.15 7.40
N LEU A 187 -3.88 14.76 8.09
CA LEU A 187 -3.28 15.57 9.16
C LEU A 187 -2.78 16.92 8.65
N TYR A 188 -2.09 16.94 7.50
CA TYR A 188 -1.61 18.16 6.87
C TYR A 188 -2.76 19.14 6.59
N MET A 189 -3.84 18.66 5.97
CA MET A 189 -5.03 19.47 5.67
C MET A 189 -5.70 19.98 6.96
N CYS A 190 -5.82 19.14 7.98
CA CYS A 190 -6.47 19.49 9.24
C CYS A 190 -5.70 20.58 10.01
N ILE A 191 -4.37 20.44 10.09
CA ILE A 191 -3.50 21.46 10.72
C ILE A 191 -3.62 22.78 9.97
N HIS A 192 -3.55 22.73 8.64
CA HIS A 192 -3.65 23.93 7.81
C HIS A 192 -5.01 24.64 7.98
N LEU A 193 -6.11 23.88 8.03
CA LEU A 193 -7.45 24.41 8.27
C LEU A 193 -7.58 25.06 9.66
N LEU A 194 -7.11 24.38 10.71
CA LEU A 194 -7.13 24.91 12.08
C LEU A 194 -6.33 26.20 12.22
N CYS A 195 -5.12 26.26 11.63
CA CYS A 195 -4.30 27.48 11.64
C CYS A 195 -5.01 28.66 10.96
N LYS A 196 -5.66 28.44 9.81
CA LYS A 196 -6.42 29.50 9.13
C LYS A 196 -7.64 29.95 9.92
N LEU A 197 -8.41 29.01 10.48
CA LEU A 197 -9.58 29.35 11.29
C LEU A 197 -9.20 30.18 12.52
N PHE A 198 -8.08 29.82 13.16
CA PHE A 198 -7.54 30.55 14.30
C PHE A 198 -7.09 31.96 13.91
N LEU A 199 -6.35 32.10 12.80
CA LEU A 199 -5.95 33.41 12.25
C LEU A 199 -7.17 34.28 11.91
N LEU A 200 -8.20 33.71 11.28
CA LEU A 200 -9.41 34.43 10.92
C LEU A 200 -10.19 34.90 12.16
N THR A 201 -10.29 34.04 13.17
CA THR A 201 -10.92 34.36 14.46
C THR A 201 -10.16 35.48 15.18
N LEU A 202 -8.82 35.44 15.14
CA LEU A 202 -7.97 36.47 15.73
C LEU A 202 -8.12 37.81 14.99
N CYS A 203 -8.17 37.76 13.66
CA CYS A 203 -8.37 38.93 12.81
C CYS A 203 -9.74 39.59 13.08
N VAL A 204 -10.83 38.81 13.09
CA VAL A 204 -12.17 39.32 13.42
C VAL A 204 -12.17 39.96 14.81
N LYS A 205 -11.57 39.32 15.82
CA LYS A 205 -11.47 39.90 17.17
C LYS A 205 -10.71 41.21 17.21
N ILE A 206 -9.64 41.35 16.41
CA ILE A 206 -8.86 42.60 16.32
C ILE A 206 -9.67 43.73 15.67
N PHE A 207 -10.49 43.43 14.67
CA PHE A 207 -11.30 44.45 13.97
C PHE A 207 -12.59 44.84 14.70
N THR A 208 -13.05 44.05 15.68
CA THR A 208 -14.26 44.34 16.47
C THR A 208 -14.01 45.14 17.75
N VAL A 209 -12.75 45.48 18.06
CA VAL A 209 -12.34 46.31 19.21
C VAL A 209 -11.94 47.69 18.72
#